data_AF-A0A6L5Y404-F1
#
_entry.id   AF-A0A6L5Y404-F1
#
_cell.length_a   1.000
_cell.length_b   1.000
_cell.length_c   1.000
_cell.angle_alpha   90.00
_cell.angle_beta   90.00
_cell.angle_gamma   90.00
#
_symmetry.space_group_name_H-M   'P 1'
#
loop_
_entity.id
_entity.type
_entity.pdbx_description
1 polymer ?
#
loop_
_entity_poly.entity_id
_entity_poly.type
_entity_poly.pdbx_seq_one_letter_code
_entity_poly.pdbx_strand_id
1 'polypeptide(L)'
;MRRKRMTIQITGLLTAVFLLFLTVQPILAADGEQSISIRRLPDGSYYETIVETAPSQPGALTSSRIFAPSGVYTVKKSKTTRYRSASGSVLWFVKVTGTFRYGKGSSTCLSSRVTAKSRNKRWKVSNRTARKVRNRAIASATAKRYENGEAVQTIHKTVTLTCTASGHFYRRAHRNGAKERRYSSENRSRRSFKAGKELRRPY
;
A
#
# COMPACT_ATOMS: atom_id res chain seq x y z
N MET A 1 22.51 -52.19 43.58
CA MET A 1 22.92 -50.79 43.27
C MET A 1 22.85 -50.37 41.79
N ARG A 2 22.70 -51.27 40.79
CA ARG A 2 22.72 -50.91 39.35
C ARG A 2 21.44 -50.23 38.78
N ARG A 3 20.25 -50.55 39.29
CA ARG A 3 18.96 -50.02 38.74
C ARG A 3 18.77 -48.51 38.95
N LYS A 4 19.12 -47.98 40.14
CA LYS A 4 18.97 -46.54 40.46
C LYS A 4 19.86 -45.63 39.61
N ARG A 5 21.08 -46.08 39.26
CA ARG A 5 21.99 -45.34 38.36
C ARG A 5 21.46 -45.28 36.92
N MET A 6 20.75 -46.31 36.47
CA MET A 6 20.20 -46.38 35.11
C MET A 6 18.96 -45.48 34.94
N THR A 7 18.10 -45.40 35.97
CA THR A 7 16.93 -44.51 35.95
C THR A 7 17.31 -43.04 35.93
N ILE A 8 18.33 -42.62 36.69
CA ILE A 8 18.83 -41.24 36.72
C ILE A 8 19.39 -40.80 35.35
N GLN A 9 20.09 -41.70 34.65
CA GLN A 9 20.63 -41.43 33.32
C GLN A 9 19.52 -41.27 32.26
N ILE A 10 18.47 -42.11 32.32
CA ILE A 10 17.32 -42.03 31.42
C ILE A 10 16.49 -40.77 31.68
N THR A 11 16.26 -40.41 32.95
CA THR A 11 15.54 -39.17 33.30
C THR A 11 16.31 -37.92 32.86
N GLY A 12 17.65 -37.91 33.01
CA GLY A 12 18.50 -36.81 32.54
C GLY A 12 18.52 -36.67 31.01
N LEU A 13 18.47 -37.79 30.28
CA LEU A 13 18.40 -37.77 28.81
C LEU A 13 17.03 -37.25 28.32
N LEU A 14 15.93 -37.66 28.97
CA LEU A 14 14.57 -37.20 28.65
C LEU A 14 14.37 -35.71 28.95
N THR A 15 14.93 -35.19 30.05
CA THR A 15 14.87 -33.75 30.34
C THR A 15 15.74 -32.93 29.38
N ALA A 16 16.92 -33.43 28.99
CA ALA A 16 17.77 -32.78 27.98
C ALA A 16 17.09 -32.71 26.60
N VAL A 17 16.38 -33.77 26.18
CA VAL A 17 15.62 -33.79 24.92
C VAL A 17 14.41 -32.85 24.99
N PHE A 18 13.69 -32.77 26.11
CA PHE A 18 12.58 -31.84 26.28
C PHE A 18 13.05 -30.37 26.25
N LEU A 19 14.22 -30.05 26.81
CA LEU A 19 14.83 -28.73 26.73
C LEU A 19 15.27 -28.35 25.30
N LEU A 20 15.67 -29.33 24.48
CA LEU A 20 15.99 -29.13 23.06
C LEU A 20 14.74 -28.79 22.22
N PHE A 21 13.55 -29.29 22.58
CA PHE A 21 12.30 -28.92 21.91
C PHE A 21 11.80 -27.52 22.26
N LEU A 22 12.18 -26.96 23.42
CA LEU A 22 11.78 -25.61 23.85
C LEU A 22 12.54 -24.47 23.15
N THR A 23 13.67 -24.76 22.52
CA THR A 23 14.51 -23.75 21.84
C THR A 23 14.14 -23.57 20.36
N VAL A 24 13.35 -24.48 19.78
CA VAL A 24 12.85 -24.37 18.41
C VAL A 24 11.59 -23.51 18.38
N GLN A 25 11.72 -22.24 18.74
CA GLN A 25 10.65 -21.28 18.50
C GLN A 25 10.59 -20.97 16.99
N PRO A 26 9.43 -21.05 16.34
CA PRO A 26 9.31 -20.56 14.97
C PRO A 26 9.58 -19.06 14.97
N ILE A 27 10.68 -18.63 14.36
CA ILE A 27 10.96 -17.22 14.11
C ILE A 27 9.89 -16.74 13.13
N LEU A 28 8.86 -16.08 13.64
CA LEU A 28 7.84 -15.45 12.81
C LEU A 28 8.47 -14.23 12.14
N ALA A 29 9.07 -14.43 10.97
CA ALA A 29 9.42 -13.33 10.09
C ALA A 29 8.12 -12.63 9.68
N ALA A 30 7.89 -11.42 10.19
CA ALA A 30 6.78 -10.58 9.77
C ALA A 30 7.03 -10.11 8.34
N ASP A 31 6.74 -10.97 7.36
CA ASP A 31 6.78 -10.56 5.96
C ASP A 31 5.66 -9.52 5.75
N GLY A 32 6.09 -8.30 5.45
CA GLY A 32 5.16 -7.22 5.16
C GLY A 32 4.49 -7.53 3.83
N GLU A 33 3.25 -8.01 3.87
CA GLU A 33 2.44 -8.21 2.68
C GLU A 33 2.50 -6.94 1.81
N GLN A 34 2.84 -7.08 0.52
CA GLN A 34 3.00 -5.97 -0.41
C GLN A 34 2.10 -6.20 -1.62
N SER A 35 1.40 -5.15 -2.05
CA SER A 35 0.68 -5.19 -3.32
C SER A 35 1.51 -4.54 -4.41
N ILE A 36 1.63 -5.25 -5.55
CA ILE A 36 2.36 -4.80 -6.74
C ILE A 36 1.35 -4.55 -7.86
N SER A 37 1.44 -3.39 -8.52
CA SER A 37 0.66 -3.09 -9.71
C SER A 37 1.56 -2.57 -10.83
N ILE A 38 1.46 -3.18 -12.01
CA ILE A 38 2.22 -2.81 -13.21
C ILE A 38 1.32 -2.06 -14.19
N ARG A 39 1.80 -0.94 -14.72
CA ARG A 39 1.15 -0.22 -15.83
C ARG A 39 2.17 -0.04 -16.95
N ARG A 40 1.96 -0.74 -18.07
CA ARG A 40 2.79 -0.66 -19.28
C ARG A 40 2.46 0.60 -20.11
N LEU A 41 3.43 1.04 -20.90
CA LEU A 41 3.37 2.18 -21.79
C LEU A 41 3.65 1.72 -23.24
N PRO A 42 3.27 2.53 -24.26
CA PRO A 42 3.41 2.14 -25.67
C PRO A 42 4.85 1.88 -26.12
N ASP A 43 5.83 2.55 -25.49
CA ASP A 43 7.27 2.39 -25.76
C ASP A 43 7.88 1.14 -25.07
N GLY A 44 7.03 0.26 -24.51
CA GLY A 44 7.45 -0.93 -23.76
C GLY A 44 7.92 -0.65 -22.33
N SER A 45 8.16 0.62 -21.97
CA SER A 45 8.47 1.00 -20.59
C SER A 45 7.25 0.83 -19.68
N TYR A 46 7.45 0.84 -18.36
CA TYR A 46 6.34 0.65 -17.44
C TYR A 46 6.56 1.27 -16.05
N TYR A 47 5.44 1.51 -15.38
CA TYR A 47 5.42 1.86 -13.96
C TYR A 47 5.11 0.64 -13.11
N GLU A 48 6.02 0.31 -12.21
CA GLU A 48 5.81 -0.66 -11.13
C GLU A 48 5.47 0.12 -9.86
N THR A 49 4.30 -0.13 -9.26
CA THR A 49 3.89 0.50 -8.01
C THR A 49 3.75 -0.53 -6.92
N ILE A 50 4.42 -0.28 -5.80
CA ILE A 50 4.47 -1.15 -4.63
C ILE A 50 3.88 -0.38 -3.46
N VAL A 51 2.89 -0.98 -2.78
CA VAL A 51 2.33 -0.46 -1.53
C VAL A 51 2.72 -1.44 -0.42
N GLU A 52 3.37 -0.93 0.62
CA GLU A 52 3.55 -1.68 1.86
C GLU A 52 2.16 -1.81 2.51
N THR A 53 1.54 -2.97 2.38
CA THR A 53 0.32 -3.28 3.13
C THR A 53 0.71 -3.74 4.54
N ALA A 54 -0.18 -3.56 5.51
CA ALA A 54 -0.09 -4.34 6.76
C ALA A 54 -0.62 -5.74 6.44
N PRO A 55 -0.18 -6.80 7.13
CA PRO A 55 -0.76 -8.11 6.92
C PRO A 55 -2.28 -8.01 7.04
N SER A 56 -2.97 -8.49 6.02
CA SER A 56 -4.43 -8.57 5.92
C SER A 56 -4.96 -9.61 6.91
N GLN A 57 -4.76 -9.39 8.20
CA GLN A 57 -5.24 -10.29 9.23
C GLN A 57 -6.02 -9.45 10.25
N PRO A 58 -7.36 -9.58 10.30
CA PRO A 58 -8.11 -9.26 11.50
C PRO A 58 -7.71 -10.29 12.57
N GLY A 59 -6.56 -10.10 13.21
CA GLY A 59 -6.08 -11.04 14.24
C GLY A 59 -4.56 -11.12 14.40
N ALA A 60 -3.76 -10.66 13.43
CA ALA A 60 -2.31 -10.62 13.63
C ALA A 60 -1.97 -9.49 14.61
N LEU A 61 -1.62 -9.90 15.82
CA LEU A 61 -1.09 -9.10 16.91
C LEU A 61 0.27 -8.50 16.52
N THR A 62 0.30 -7.62 15.52
CA THR A 62 1.40 -6.64 15.45
C THR A 62 1.33 -5.87 16.77
N SER A 63 2.47 -5.77 17.45
CA SER A 63 2.72 -5.17 18.78
C SER A 63 2.17 -3.75 19.00
N SER A 64 1.49 -3.18 18.01
CA SER A 64 0.74 -1.92 18.04
C SER A 64 -0.75 -2.06 18.37
N ARG A 65 -1.34 -3.27 18.33
CA ARG A 65 -2.78 -3.46 18.60
C ARG A 65 -3.13 -3.75 20.05
N ILE A 66 -2.18 -4.34 20.80
CA ILE A 66 -2.39 -4.76 22.20
C ILE A 66 -2.41 -3.53 23.14
N PHE A 67 -1.77 -2.42 22.77
CA PHE A 67 -1.62 -1.20 23.60
C PHE A 67 -2.30 0.04 23.00
N ALA A 68 -3.50 -0.11 22.43
CA ALA A 68 -4.31 1.05 22.02
C ALA A 68 -5.65 1.06 22.77
N PRO A 69 -5.68 1.44 24.07
CA PRO A 69 -6.91 1.49 24.86
C PRO A 69 -8.00 2.39 24.24
N SER A 70 -7.60 3.29 23.33
CA SER A 70 -8.49 4.21 22.64
C SER A 70 -9.08 3.67 21.32
N GLY A 71 -8.69 2.47 20.83
CA GLY A 71 -9.10 1.97 19.52
C GLY A 71 -8.60 2.82 18.33
N VAL A 72 -7.54 3.61 18.56
CA VAL A 72 -6.89 4.48 17.59
C VAL A 72 -5.44 4.05 17.44
N TYR A 73 -5.01 3.87 16.19
CA TYR A 73 -3.70 3.33 15.85
C TYR A 73 -2.90 4.35 15.05
N THR A 74 -1.59 4.41 15.30
CA THR A 74 -0.66 5.20 14.50
C THR A 74 0.30 4.25 13.77
N VAL A 75 0.43 4.42 12.46
CA VAL A 75 1.27 3.56 11.63
C VAL A 75 2.04 4.37 10.60
N LYS A 76 3.27 3.93 10.32
CA LYS A 76 4.09 4.45 9.23
C LYS A 76 4.05 3.48 8.07
N LYS A 77 3.61 3.94 6.90
CA LYS A 77 3.55 3.14 5.67
C LYS A 77 4.07 3.92 4.49
N SER A 78 4.50 3.19 3.48
CA SER A 78 5.02 3.81 2.28
C SER A 78 4.51 3.19 1.00
N LYS A 79 4.69 3.95 -0.07
CA LYS A 79 4.34 3.56 -1.41
C LYS A 79 5.36 4.08 -2.38
N THR A 80 5.81 3.20 -3.25
CA THR A 80 6.85 3.48 -4.24
C THR A 80 6.30 3.26 -5.62
N THR A 81 6.53 4.20 -6.54
CA THR A 81 6.39 3.97 -7.98
C THR A 81 7.75 4.06 -8.63
N ARG A 82 8.18 2.98 -9.27
CA ARG A 82 9.39 2.89 -10.08
C ARG A 82 9.01 3.05 -11.55
N TYR A 83 9.87 3.72 -12.31
CA TYR A 83 9.83 3.73 -13.76
C TYR A 83 10.89 2.76 -14.27
N ARG A 84 10.49 1.80 -15.10
CA ARG A 84 11.38 0.76 -15.63
C ARG A 84 11.43 0.83 -17.16
N SER A 85 12.60 0.53 -17.72
CA SER A 85 12.77 0.35 -19.16
C SER A 85 12.01 -0.89 -19.65
N ALA A 86 11.88 -1.04 -20.97
CA ALA A 86 11.33 -2.25 -21.59
C ALA A 86 12.09 -3.52 -21.17
N SER A 87 13.41 -3.42 -20.99
CA SER A 87 14.28 -4.50 -20.46
C SER A 87 14.14 -4.74 -18.95
N GLY A 88 13.32 -3.97 -18.24
CA GLY A 88 13.04 -4.13 -16.81
C GLY A 88 13.99 -3.42 -15.85
N SER A 89 15.00 -2.70 -16.33
CA SER A 89 15.91 -1.93 -15.46
C SER A 89 15.18 -0.74 -14.82
N VAL A 90 15.39 -0.52 -13.51
CA VAL A 90 14.84 0.65 -12.82
C VAL A 90 15.61 1.90 -13.24
N LEU A 91 14.91 2.86 -13.84
CA LEU A 91 15.49 4.12 -14.30
C LEU A 91 15.47 5.17 -13.19
N TRP A 92 14.33 5.33 -12.52
CA TRP A 92 14.14 6.22 -11.38
C TRP A 92 12.92 5.80 -10.56
N PHE A 93 12.77 6.36 -9.36
CA PHE A 93 11.60 6.11 -8.53
C PHE A 93 11.14 7.33 -7.73
N VAL A 94 9.88 7.31 -7.33
CA VAL A 94 9.29 8.21 -6.34
C VAL A 94 8.64 7.38 -5.24
N LYS A 95 9.04 7.60 -4.00
CA LYS A 95 8.49 6.99 -2.80
C LYS A 95 7.86 8.06 -1.93
N VAL A 96 6.63 7.83 -1.50
CA VAL A 96 5.99 8.59 -0.42
C VAL A 96 6.00 7.72 0.84
N THR A 97 6.44 8.29 1.95
CA THR A 97 6.34 7.70 3.28
C THR A 97 5.45 8.59 4.11
N GLY A 98 4.35 8.05 4.63
CA GLY A 98 3.43 8.78 5.48
C GLY A 98 3.28 8.14 6.85
N THR A 99 3.06 8.98 7.86
CA THR A 99 2.55 8.53 9.16
C THR A 99 1.05 8.82 9.21
N PHE A 100 0.26 7.82 9.59
CA PHE A 100 -1.19 7.88 9.59
C PHE A 100 -1.73 7.50 10.96
N ARG A 101 -2.81 8.17 11.36
CA ARG A 101 -3.64 7.81 12.50
C ARG A 101 -5.00 7.35 12.00
N TYR A 102 -5.47 6.19 12.42
CA TYR A 102 -6.76 5.63 12.01
C TYR A 102 -7.44 4.88 13.15
N GLY A 103 -8.75 4.73 13.05
CA GLY A 103 -9.60 4.08 14.06
C GLY A 103 -10.85 4.91 14.35
N LYS A 104 -11.82 4.31 15.05
CA LYS A 104 -13.08 4.96 15.43
C LYS A 104 -13.78 5.66 14.25
N GLY A 105 -13.84 5.03 13.09
CA GLY A 105 -14.48 5.58 11.90
C GLY A 105 -13.73 6.72 11.19
N SER A 106 -12.54 7.11 11.65
CA SER A 106 -11.76 8.21 11.06
C SER A 106 -10.33 7.79 10.65
N SER A 107 -9.74 8.57 9.74
CA SER A 107 -8.33 8.43 9.37
C SER A 107 -7.74 9.79 9.00
N THR A 108 -6.49 10.04 9.41
CA THR A 108 -5.75 11.28 9.16
C THR A 108 -4.29 10.98 8.86
N CYS A 109 -3.74 11.66 7.86
CA CYS A 109 -2.31 11.68 7.59
C CYS A 109 -1.66 12.74 8.49
N LEU A 110 -0.75 12.30 9.36
CA LEU A 110 -0.02 13.16 10.29
C LEU A 110 1.19 13.80 9.61
N SER A 111 1.90 13.03 8.76
CA SER A 111 3.08 13.51 8.06
C SER A 111 3.24 12.84 6.70
N SER A 112 3.98 13.50 5.80
CA SER A 112 4.35 12.99 4.48
C SER A 112 5.81 13.34 4.20
N ARG A 113 6.57 12.38 3.67
CA ARG A 113 7.96 12.54 3.25
C ARG A 113 8.14 11.95 1.85
N VAL A 114 8.92 12.64 1.03
CA VAL A 114 9.29 12.19 -0.32
C VAL A 114 10.71 11.64 -0.32
N THR A 115 10.90 10.50 -0.98
CA THR A 115 12.21 10.00 -1.38
C THR A 115 12.15 9.71 -2.87
N ALA A 116 12.94 10.42 -3.68
CA ALA A 116 13.00 10.18 -5.12
C ALA A 116 14.44 10.27 -5.61
N LYS A 117 14.89 9.25 -6.34
CA LYS A 117 16.27 9.17 -6.83
C LYS A 117 16.30 8.58 -8.23
N SER A 118 17.33 8.97 -8.98
CA SER A 118 17.69 8.25 -10.20
C SER A 118 18.46 6.98 -9.85
N ARG A 119 18.32 5.96 -10.69
CA ARG A 119 19.10 4.72 -10.68
C ARG A 119 19.83 4.49 -12.00
N ASN A 120 19.73 5.44 -12.93
CA ASN A 120 20.35 5.39 -14.24
C ASN A 120 21.04 6.74 -14.54
N LYS A 121 22.26 6.70 -15.07
CA LYS A 121 23.08 7.90 -15.32
C LYS A 121 22.44 8.91 -16.26
N ARG A 122 21.62 8.46 -17.22
CA ARG A 122 20.90 9.32 -18.18
C ARG A 122 19.67 9.99 -17.58
N TRP A 123 19.25 9.62 -16.38
CA TRP A 123 18.10 10.21 -15.72
C TRP A 123 18.54 11.08 -14.54
N LYS A 124 18.02 12.30 -14.45
CA LYS A 124 18.16 13.18 -13.28
C LYS A 124 16.79 13.41 -12.64
N VAL A 125 16.73 13.40 -11.32
CA VAL A 125 15.50 13.63 -10.55
C VAL A 125 15.63 14.92 -9.74
N SER A 126 14.63 15.79 -9.84
CA SER A 126 14.55 17.09 -9.16
C SER A 126 13.11 17.40 -8.71
N ASN A 127 12.88 18.61 -8.19
CA ASN A 127 11.56 19.14 -7.80
C ASN A 127 10.78 18.19 -6.90
N ARG A 128 11.43 17.72 -5.84
CA ARG A 128 10.87 16.76 -4.88
C ARG A 128 10.00 17.51 -3.88
N THR A 129 8.73 17.15 -3.79
CA THR A 129 7.81 17.77 -2.85
C THR A 129 7.01 16.70 -2.12
N ALA A 130 6.76 16.91 -0.84
CA ALA A 130 5.83 16.11 -0.06
C ALA A 130 4.76 17.00 0.57
N ARG A 131 3.52 16.53 0.58
CA ARG A 131 2.43 17.19 1.29
C ARG A 131 1.45 16.16 1.84
N LYS A 132 0.63 16.59 2.80
CA LYS A 132 -0.48 15.82 3.34
C LYS A 132 -1.80 16.52 3.04
N VAL A 133 -2.83 15.74 2.74
CA VAL A 133 -4.20 16.24 2.56
C VAL A 133 -5.15 15.22 3.16
N ARG A 134 -5.86 15.58 4.23
CA ARG A 134 -6.77 14.67 4.96
C ARG A 134 -6.05 13.37 5.36
N ASN A 135 -6.53 12.22 4.89
CA ASN A 135 -5.97 10.88 5.08
C ASN A 135 -4.95 10.45 4.00
N ARG A 136 -4.36 11.41 3.27
CA ARG A 136 -3.47 11.14 2.13
C ARG A 136 -2.08 11.71 2.34
N ALA A 137 -1.06 10.87 2.21
CA ALA A 137 0.31 11.29 1.98
C ALA A 137 0.57 11.38 0.47
N ILE A 138 1.09 12.51 0.02
CA ILE A 138 1.35 12.81 -1.39
C ILE A 138 2.82 13.17 -1.54
N ALA A 139 3.48 12.56 -2.50
CA ALA A 139 4.82 12.95 -2.95
C ALA A 139 4.82 13.18 -4.47
N SER A 140 5.61 14.13 -4.92
CA SER A 140 5.88 14.34 -6.34
C SER A 140 7.35 14.61 -6.60
N ALA A 141 7.80 14.27 -7.82
CA ALA A 141 9.12 14.60 -8.33
C ALA A 141 9.07 14.77 -9.85
N THR A 142 10.09 15.42 -10.39
CA THR A 142 10.32 15.55 -11.83
C THR A 142 11.54 14.72 -12.21
N ALA A 143 11.42 13.89 -13.24
CA ALA A 143 12.52 13.12 -13.80
C ALA A 143 12.79 13.60 -15.24
N LYS A 144 14.04 13.97 -15.53
CA LYS A 144 14.49 14.36 -16.87
C LYS A 144 15.46 13.33 -17.42
N ARG A 145 15.25 12.88 -18.66
CA ARG A 145 16.21 12.04 -19.40
C ARG A 145 17.09 12.94 -20.24
N TYR A 146 18.39 12.65 -20.22
CA TYR A 146 19.41 13.38 -20.95
C TYR A 146 20.10 12.51 -21.98
N GLU A 147 20.33 13.06 -23.15
CA GLU A 147 21.17 12.50 -24.21
C GLU A 147 22.11 13.60 -24.71
N ASN A 148 23.40 13.29 -24.81
CA ASN A 148 24.45 14.23 -25.19
C ASN A 148 24.42 15.57 -24.43
N GLY A 149 24.01 15.53 -23.15
CA GLY A 149 23.90 16.72 -22.28
C GLY A 149 22.57 17.46 -22.37
N GLU A 150 21.71 17.16 -23.33
CA GLU A 150 20.42 17.82 -23.55
C GLU A 150 19.24 17.04 -22.96
N ALA A 151 18.25 17.74 -22.42
CA ALA A 151 17.07 17.14 -21.83
C ALA A 151 16.03 16.76 -22.91
N VAL A 152 16.06 15.51 -23.36
CA VAL A 152 15.16 14.99 -24.41
C VAL A 152 13.81 14.50 -23.90
N GLN A 153 13.63 14.36 -22.58
CA GLN A 153 12.35 13.94 -21.99
C GLN A 153 12.19 14.48 -20.58
N THR A 154 10.99 14.97 -20.25
CA THR A 154 10.62 15.38 -18.89
C THR A 154 9.35 14.66 -18.44
N ILE A 155 9.40 14.03 -17.27
CA ILE A 155 8.28 13.31 -16.68
C ILE A 155 8.00 13.85 -15.28
N HIS A 156 6.77 14.33 -15.06
CA HIS A 156 6.27 14.65 -13.73
C HIS A 156 5.53 13.47 -13.13
N LYS A 157 5.86 13.09 -11.90
CA LYS A 157 5.22 11.95 -11.23
C LYS A 157 4.73 12.30 -9.84
N THR A 158 3.46 12.02 -9.61
CA THR A 158 2.81 12.11 -8.30
C THR A 158 2.42 10.74 -7.77
N VAL A 159 2.82 10.43 -6.55
CA VAL A 159 2.48 9.22 -5.81
C VAL A 159 1.63 9.61 -4.61
N THR A 160 0.45 9.01 -4.50
CA THR A 160 -0.44 9.17 -3.34
C THR A 160 -0.59 7.83 -2.63
N LEU A 161 -0.42 7.86 -1.31
CA LEU A 161 -0.82 6.80 -0.38
C LEU A 161 -1.99 7.30 0.47
N THR A 162 -3.06 6.51 0.55
CA THR A 162 -4.28 6.86 1.30
C THR A 162 -4.55 5.80 2.36
N CYS A 163 -4.97 6.21 3.55
CA CYS A 163 -5.34 5.32 4.65
C CYS A 163 -6.86 5.37 4.92
N THR A 164 -7.53 4.23 5.08
CA THR A 164 -8.93 4.18 5.51
C THR A 164 -9.06 4.25 7.03
N ALA A 165 -10.27 4.47 7.54
CA ALA A 165 -10.56 4.40 8.96
C ALA A 165 -10.29 3.02 9.59
N SER A 166 -10.36 1.95 8.78
CA SER A 166 -10.03 0.58 9.15
C SER A 166 -8.56 0.21 8.98
N GLY A 167 -7.71 1.13 8.49
CA GLY A 167 -6.27 0.88 8.35
C GLY A 167 -5.86 0.17 7.05
N HIS A 168 -6.70 0.21 6.00
CA HIS A 168 -6.30 -0.25 4.67
C HIS A 168 -5.59 0.86 3.90
N PHE A 169 -4.62 0.46 3.07
CA PHE A 169 -3.77 1.34 2.29
C PHE A 169 -3.89 1.07 0.79
N TYR A 170 -4.21 2.09 0.01
CA TYR A 170 -4.41 1.91 -1.44
C TYR A 170 -3.93 3.10 -2.29
N ARG A 171 -4.08 2.96 -3.62
CA ARG A 171 -3.59 3.90 -4.64
C ARG A 171 -4.48 5.09 -4.95
N ARG A 172 -5.79 4.95 -4.84
CA ARG A 172 -6.78 6.03 -5.02
C ARG A 172 -7.90 5.83 -4.00
N ALA A 173 -8.35 6.93 -3.39
CA ALA A 173 -9.59 6.93 -2.60
C ALA A 173 -10.67 6.16 -3.37
N HIS A 174 -11.06 4.99 -2.88
CA HIS A 174 -12.37 4.46 -3.23
C HIS A 174 -13.34 5.54 -2.77
N ARG A 175 -13.98 6.23 -3.73
CA ARG A 175 -15.21 6.96 -3.42
C ARG A 175 -16.21 5.88 -3.03
N ASN A 176 -16.29 5.55 -1.76
CA ASN A 176 -17.41 4.78 -1.26
C ASN A 176 -18.68 5.60 -1.57
N GLY A 177 -19.58 5.04 -2.39
CA GLY A 177 -21.01 5.38 -2.37
C GLY A 177 -21.54 6.60 -3.13
N ALA A 178 -20.81 7.23 -4.06
CA ALA A 178 -21.32 8.41 -4.80
C ALA A 178 -21.71 8.16 -6.27
N LYS A 179 -21.57 6.94 -6.80
CA LYS A 179 -21.90 6.63 -8.21
C LYS A 179 -23.25 5.92 -8.42
N GLU A 180 -23.80 5.23 -7.41
CA GLU A 180 -25.09 4.51 -7.54
C GLU A 180 -26.29 5.46 -7.73
N ARG A 181 -26.29 6.63 -7.07
CA ARG A 181 -27.47 7.53 -7.10
C ARG A 181 -27.68 8.23 -8.43
N ARG A 182 -26.61 8.44 -9.22
CA ARG A 182 -26.71 9.16 -10.49
C ARG A 182 -27.31 8.28 -11.60
N TYR A 183 -27.05 6.97 -11.55
CA TYR A 183 -27.65 6.00 -12.48
C TYR A 183 -29.16 5.79 -12.22
N SER A 184 -29.58 5.83 -10.95
CA SER A 184 -31.00 5.71 -10.60
C SER A 184 -31.83 6.95 -10.94
N SER A 185 -31.30 8.17 -10.76
CA SER A 185 -32.01 9.40 -11.12
C SER A 185 -32.17 9.60 -12.64
N GLU A 186 -31.15 9.23 -13.43
CA GLU A 186 -31.23 9.32 -14.89
C GLU A 186 -32.19 8.28 -15.50
N ASN A 187 -32.28 7.07 -14.93
CA ASN A 187 -33.25 6.07 -15.38
C ASN A 187 -34.70 6.40 -14.94
N ARG A 188 -34.90 7.06 -13.79
CA ARG A 188 -36.23 7.53 -13.37
C ARG A 188 -36.74 8.66 -14.27
N SER A 189 -35.87 9.60 -14.65
CA SER A 189 -36.20 10.67 -15.60
C SER A 189 -36.50 10.13 -17.01
N ARG A 190 -35.70 9.17 -17.50
CA ARG A 190 -35.94 8.54 -18.82
C ARG A 190 -37.22 7.70 -18.87
N ARG A 191 -37.63 7.05 -17.78
CA ARG A 191 -38.90 6.31 -17.71
C ARG A 191 -40.12 7.25 -17.73
N SER A 192 -40.10 8.39 -17.03
CA SER A 192 -41.19 9.37 -17.12
C SER A 192 -41.31 10.02 -18.50
N PHE A 193 -40.19 10.23 -19.22
CA PHE A 193 -40.23 10.84 -20.56
C PHE A 193 -40.78 9.90 -21.65
N LYS A 194 -40.62 8.58 -21.50
CA LYS A 194 -41.24 7.59 -22.40
C LYS A 194 -42.74 7.42 -22.16
N ALA A 195 -43.18 7.43 -20.91
CA ALA A 195 -44.61 7.28 -20.58
C ALA A 195 -45.48 8.45 -21.07
N GLY A 196 -44.92 9.68 -21.18
CA GLY A 196 -45.65 10.85 -21.67
C GLY A 196 -45.83 10.92 -23.20
N LYS A 197 -45.14 10.09 -23.99
CA LYS A 197 -45.24 10.09 -25.46
C LYS A 197 -46.20 9.04 -26.02
N GLU A 198 -46.62 8.07 -25.22
CA GLU A 198 -47.58 7.02 -25.64
C GLU A 198 -49.05 7.51 -25.60
N LEU A 199 -49.33 8.63 -24.89
CA LEU A 199 -50.69 9.14 -24.63
C LEU A 199 -51.13 10.30 -25.54
N ARG A 200 -50.39 10.59 -26.62
CA ARG A 200 -50.79 11.56 -27.64
C ARG A 200 -50.65 10.97 -29.05
N ARG A 201 -51.55 10.05 -29.40
CA ARG A 201 -51.92 9.82 -30.81
C ARG A 201 -53.42 10.13 -30.95
N PRO A 202 -53.80 11.18 -31.70
CA PRO A 202 -55.19 11.46 -32.00
C PRO A 202 -55.66 10.56 -33.16
N TYR A 203 -56.84 9.96 -32.98
CA TYR A 203 -57.86 9.83 -34.02
C TYR A 203 -59.14 10.40 -33.43
#